data_AF-A0A8T2J762-F1
#
_entry.id   AF-A0A8T2J762-F1
#
_cell.length_a   1.000
_cell.length_b   1.000
_cell.length_c   1.000
_cell.angle_alpha   90.00
_cell.angle_beta   90.00
_cell.angle_gamma   90.00
#
_symmetry.space_group_name_H-M   'P 1'
#
loop_
_entity.id
_entity.type
_entity.pdbx_description
1 polymer ?
#
loop_
_entity_poly.entity_id
_entity_poly.type
_entity_poly.pdbx_seq_one_letter_code
_entity_poly.pdbx_strand_id
1 'polypeptide(L)'
;MFSNTTGKNTIVPTPNPNVPIGMGSLLTNLDIAKINKLYGCDFCSSVSITPSGTITSPNYQNAQCVWLIQTPSGQVSMKFNAFAIQSSSDCTSNYIRIYDGPSRSSTVLLDKECGMNIPPPVISSTNQMLVEFISDNSQTGSGFTASYNTVPCGGTFYTLLRKITSPGYPNSYPPNMNCGYTITAPPNMKISLTVTNFFLEVSSTCSYDRLEVYDGDSVNAPLLDKWCGIKYFLTTSSTGPLMFLRFYSDNSVQETGFLATYQFSLLP
;
A
#
# COMPACT_ATOMS: atom_id res chain seq x y z
N MET A 1 -14.79 -16.05 31.33
CA MET A 1 -15.91 -15.10 31.31
C MET A 1 -15.40 -13.81 30.67
N PHE A 2 -16.05 -13.36 29.60
CA PHE A 2 -15.68 -12.13 28.89
C PHE A 2 -16.25 -10.92 29.62
N SER A 3 -15.42 -9.88 29.82
CA SER A 3 -15.89 -8.57 30.29
C SER A 3 -15.91 -7.62 29.10
N ASN A 4 -17.11 -7.18 28.73
CA ASN A 4 -17.38 -6.19 27.70
C ASN A 4 -17.60 -4.84 28.38
N THR A 5 -16.59 -3.98 28.48
CA THR A 5 -16.79 -2.65 29.10
C THR A 5 -16.07 -1.46 28.48
N THR A 6 -15.30 -1.56 27.39
CA THR A 6 -14.58 -0.35 26.89
C THR A 6 -14.47 -0.16 25.37
N GLY A 7 -15.15 -0.92 24.53
CA GLY A 7 -15.20 -0.62 23.09
C GLY A 7 -13.83 -0.62 22.37
N LYS A 8 -12.80 -1.20 23.00
CA LYS A 8 -11.52 -1.54 22.36
C LYS A 8 -11.41 -3.05 22.36
N ASN A 9 -11.59 -3.67 21.20
CA ASN A 9 -11.37 -5.10 20.99
C ASN A 9 -9.86 -5.38 21.00
N THR A 10 -9.28 -5.34 22.19
CA THR A 10 -7.91 -5.79 22.44
C THR A 10 -8.01 -7.27 22.81
N ILE A 11 -7.32 -8.13 22.06
CA ILE A 11 -7.10 -9.52 22.45
C ILE A 11 -6.31 -9.45 23.77
N VAL A 12 -6.93 -9.75 24.90
CA VAL A 12 -6.21 -9.96 26.16
C VAL A 12 -5.79 -11.43 26.18
N PRO A 13 -4.49 -11.76 26.05
CA PRO A 13 -4.03 -13.12 26.24
C PRO A 13 -4.22 -13.52 27.70
N THR A 14 -4.70 -14.73 27.95
CA THR A 14 -4.56 -15.35 29.27
C THR A 14 -3.06 -15.40 29.62
N PRO A 15 -2.62 -14.83 30.76
CA PRO A 15 -1.20 -14.77 31.10
C PRO A 15 -0.59 -16.16 31.18
N ASN A 16 0.35 -16.47 30.29
CA ASN A 16 1.33 -17.52 30.51
C ASN A 16 2.51 -16.87 31.27
N PRO A 17 2.78 -17.23 32.52
CA PRO A 17 3.79 -16.57 33.36
C PRO A 17 5.23 -16.71 32.84
N ASN A 18 5.47 -17.53 31.81
CA ASN A 18 6.80 -17.78 31.24
C ASN A 18 7.07 -17.05 29.91
N VAL A 19 6.13 -16.23 29.41
CA VAL A 19 6.29 -15.51 28.14
C VAL A 19 6.07 -14.02 28.38
N PRO A 20 7.11 -13.17 28.24
CA PRO A 20 6.96 -11.72 28.30
C PRO A 20 5.94 -11.22 27.27
N ILE A 21 5.04 -10.35 27.72
CA ILE A 21 3.95 -9.76 26.94
C ILE A 21 4.54 -8.77 25.91
N GLY A 22 4.17 -8.91 24.63
CA GLY A 22 4.25 -7.80 23.67
C GLY A 22 5.49 -7.67 22.78
N MET A 23 6.20 -8.76 22.45
CA MET A 23 7.22 -8.73 21.40
C MET A 23 7.03 -9.84 20.38
N GLY A 24 6.09 -9.63 19.46
CA GLY A 24 6.04 -10.35 18.19
C GLY A 24 5.65 -9.37 17.11
N SER A 25 6.60 -8.94 16.28
CA SER A 25 6.34 -8.14 15.07
C SER A 25 5.71 -8.95 13.92
N LEU A 26 5.37 -10.22 14.20
CA LEU A 26 4.89 -11.21 13.25
C LEU A 26 3.77 -12.03 13.90
N LEU A 27 2.65 -12.18 13.20
CA LEU A 27 1.56 -13.08 13.60
C LEU A 27 2.00 -14.53 13.42
N THR A 28 1.79 -15.37 14.43
CA THR A 28 2.04 -16.81 14.31
C THR A 28 0.87 -17.53 13.63
N ASN A 29 1.10 -18.73 13.10
CA ASN A 29 0.02 -19.59 12.58
C ASN A 29 -1.11 -19.83 13.60
N LEU A 30 -0.79 -19.82 14.90
CA LEU A 30 -1.76 -19.97 15.97
C LEU A 30 -2.60 -18.71 16.19
N ASP A 31 -2.00 -17.53 16.02
CA ASP A 31 -2.73 -16.25 16.11
C ASP A 31 -3.71 -16.12 14.95
N ILE A 32 -3.31 -16.56 13.76
CA ILE A 32 -4.15 -16.60 12.55
C ILE A 32 -5.33 -17.56 12.74
N ALA A 33 -5.10 -18.77 13.26
CA ALA A 33 -6.17 -19.72 13.55
C ALA A 33 -7.19 -19.18 14.55
N LYS A 34 -6.75 -18.39 15.54
CA LYS A 34 -7.64 -17.73 16.51
C LYS A 34 -8.42 -16.59 15.90
N ILE A 35 -7.80 -15.77 15.04
CA ILE A 35 -8.46 -14.69 14.29
C ILE A 35 -9.54 -15.28 13.39
N ASN A 36 -9.23 -16.30 12.59
CA ASN A 36 -10.18 -16.95 11.69
C ASN A 36 -11.42 -17.47 12.45
N LYS A 37 -11.20 -18.12 13.59
CA LYS A 37 -12.28 -18.60 14.47
C LYS A 37 -13.09 -17.48 15.13
N LEU A 38 -12.49 -16.34 15.43
CA LEU A 38 -13.16 -15.19 16.06
C LEU A 38 -14.05 -14.42 15.08
N TYR A 39 -13.68 -14.40 13.79
CA TYR A 39 -14.35 -13.62 12.75
C TYR A 39 -15.20 -14.45 11.77
N GLY A 40 -15.30 -15.78 11.95
CA GLY A 40 -16.09 -16.64 11.05
C GLY A 40 -15.51 -16.79 9.65
N CYS A 41 -14.19 -16.56 9.50
CA CYS A 41 -13.49 -16.62 8.22
C CYS A 41 -13.07 -18.06 7.88
N ASP A 42 -14.04 -18.94 7.61
CA ASP A 42 -13.80 -20.39 7.69
C ASP A 42 -13.19 -21.08 6.44
N PHE A 43 -12.97 -20.41 5.30
CA PHE A 43 -12.59 -21.13 4.05
C PHE A 43 -11.39 -20.61 3.22
N CYS A 44 -10.95 -19.36 3.35
CA CYS A 44 -10.02 -18.76 2.37
C CYS A 44 -9.03 -17.72 2.92
N SER A 45 -9.07 -17.43 4.23
CA SER A 45 -8.18 -16.41 4.81
C SER A 45 -6.77 -16.95 5.02
N SER A 46 -5.75 -16.15 4.69
CA SER A 46 -4.35 -16.56 4.81
C SER A 46 -3.42 -15.38 5.07
N VAL A 47 -2.23 -15.69 5.59
CA VAL A 47 -1.12 -14.75 5.66
C VAL A 47 -0.03 -15.24 4.73
N SER A 48 0.40 -14.37 3.83
CA SER A 48 1.46 -14.67 2.87
C SER A 48 2.71 -13.86 3.21
N ILE A 49 3.78 -14.56 3.53
CA ILE A 49 5.09 -13.96 3.87
C ILE A 49 6.13 -14.04 2.75
N THR A 50 5.71 -14.51 1.57
CA THR A 50 6.59 -14.68 0.42
C THR A 50 6.77 -13.35 -0.33
N PRO A 51 7.93 -13.12 -0.98
CA PRO A 51 8.14 -11.94 -1.83
C PRO A 51 7.24 -11.87 -3.07
N SER A 52 6.55 -12.96 -3.43
CA SER A 52 5.56 -12.95 -4.50
C SER A 52 4.57 -14.11 -4.31
N GLY A 53 3.42 -14.00 -4.96
CA GLY A 53 2.41 -15.04 -4.94
C GLY A 53 1.18 -14.69 -5.74
N THR A 54 0.19 -15.57 -5.70
CA THR A 54 -1.09 -15.41 -6.37
C THR A 54 -2.22 -15.65 -5.38
N ILE A 55 -3.22 -14.78 -5.41
CA ILE A 55 -4.47 -14.90 -4.66
C ILE A 55 -5.57 -15.20 -5.66
N THR A 56 -6.36 -16.22 -5.37
CA THR A 56 -7.52 -16.61 -6.18
C THR A 56 -8.75 -16.62 -5.27
N SER A 57 -9.84 -16.02 -5.74
CA SER A 57 -11.13 -16.12 -5.06
C SER A 57 -11.57 -17.59 -4.99
N PRO A 58 -12.13 -18.05 -3.86
CA PRO A 58 -12.77 -19.37 -3.81
C PRO A 58 -14.02 -19.41 -4.69
N ASN A 59 -14.58 -20.60 -4.89
CA ASN A 59 -15.83 -20.81 -5.64
C ASN A 59 -17.03 -20.20 -4.89
N TYR A 60 -17.29 -18.89 -5.05
CA TYR A 60 -18.51 -18.08 -4.75
C TYR A 60 -19.61 -18.65 -3.83
N GLN A 61 -19.26 -19.28 -2.72
CA GLN A 61 -20.24 -19.76 -1.74
C GLN A 61 -20.06 -18.94 -0.46
N ASN A 62 -20.75 -17.79 -0.39
CA ASN A 62 -20.80 -16.94 0.81
C ASN A 62 -19.41 -16.71 1.43
N ALA A 63 -18.44 -16.36 0.58
CA ALA A 63 -17.05 -16.29 0.99
C ALA A 63 -16.76 -14.94 1.64
N GLN A 64 -16.24 -14.98 2.87
CA GLN A 64 -15.59 -13.85 3.52
C GLN A 64 -14.09 -14.17 3.65
N CYS A 65 -13.32 -13.66 2.70
CA CYS A 65 -11.89 -13.95 2.60
C CYS A 65 -11.06 -12.72 2.96
N VAL A 66 -10.01 -12.95 3.73
CA VAL A 66 -9.02 -11.93 4.06
C VAL A 66 -7.62 -12.47 3.84
N TRP A 67 -6.84 -11.80 3.00
CA TRP A 67 -5.42 -12.11 2.78
C TRP A 67 -4.57 -10.98 3.32
N LEU A 68 -3.70 -11.28 4.28
CA LEU A 68 -2.65 -10.38 4.69
C LEU A 68 -1.37 -10.74 3.92
N ILE A 69 -0.94 -9.86 3.04
CA ILE A 69 0.34 -9.97 2.35
C ILE A 69 1.36 -9.19 3.18
N GLN A 70 2.41 -9.85 3.65
CA GLN A 70 3.51 -9.23 4.38
C GLN A 70 4.84 -9.68 3.79
N THR A 71 5.44 -8.84 2.95
CA THR A 71 6.72 -9.17 2.33
C THR A 71 7.90 -8.90 3.29
N PRO A 72 9.06 -9.54 3.13
CA PRO A 72 10.21 -9.33 4.02
C PRO A 72 10.71 -7.88 4.05
N SER A 73 10.64 -7.18 2.92
CA SER A 73 11.02 -5.77 2.76
C SER A 73 10.37 -5.20 1.49
N GLY A 74 10.46 -3.89 1.28
CA GLY A 74 9.92 -3.21 0.10
C GLY A 74 8.40 -2.95 0.18
N GLN A 75 7.81 -2.54 -0.93
CA GLN A 75 6.36 -2.34 -1.06
C GLN A 75 5.71 -3.56 -1.72
N VAL A 76 4.41 -3.76 -1.49
CA VAL A 76 3.64 -4.80 -2.15
C VAL A 76 2.95 -4.19 -3.37
N SER A 77 3.33 -4.64 -4.57
CA SER A 77 2.58 -4.36 -5.79
C SER A 77 1.63 -5.51 -6.06
N MET A 78 0.37 -5.19 -6.35
CA MET A 78 -0.67 -6.16 -6.68
C MET A 78 -1.37 -5.75 -7.97
N LYS A 79 -1.60 -6.73 -8.85
CA LYS A 79 -2.38 -6.58 -10.08
C LYS A 79 -3.35 -7.73 -10.24
N PHE A 80 -4.50 -7.45 -10.84
CA PHE A 80 -5.48 -8.46 -11.21
C PHE A 80 -5.13 -9.07 -12.57
N ASN A 81 -5.10 -10.40 -12.63
CA ASN A 81 -4.88 -11.18 -13.86
C ASN A 81 -6.22 -11.56 -14.51
N ALA A 82 -7.25 -11.76 -13.70
CA ALA A 82 -8.63 -11.93 -14.12
C ALA A 82 -9.56 -11.31 -13.07
N PHE A 83 -10.69 -10.73 -13.51
CA PHE A 83 -11.64 -10.05 -12.63
C PHE A 83 -13.06 -10.16 -13.19
N ALA A 84 -13.94 -10.86 -12.48
CA ALA A 84 -15.34 -11.07 -12.84
C ALA A 84 -16.17 -11.34 -11.57
N ILE A 85 -16.34 -10.30 -10.76
CA ILE A 85 -17.19 -10.31 -9.56
C ILE A 85 -18.59 -9.84 -9.96
N GLN A 86 -19.66 -10.40 -9.37
CA GLN A 86 -21.02 -9.96 -9.68
C GLN A 86 -21.19 -8.44 -9.50
N SER A 87 -21.69 -7.78 -10.53
CA SER A 87 -22.03 -6.36 -10.45
C SER A 87 -23.28 -6.13 -9.59
N SER A 88 -23.24 -5.10 -8.76
CA SER A 88 -24.40 -4.52 -8.07
C SER A 88 -24.24 -3.01 -8.00
N SER A 89 -25.28 -2.27 -7.64
CA SER A 89 -25.13 -0.85 -7.31
C SER A 89 -24.11 -0.70 -6.16
N ASP A 90 -23.11 0.15 -6.36
CA ASP A 90 -22.03 0.47 -5.40
C ASP A 90 -21.29 -0.75 -4.82
N CYS A 91 -21.30 -1.89 -5.53
CA CYS A 91 -20.61 -3.13 -5.15
C CYS A 91 -20.87 -3.54 -3.69
N THR A 92 -22.12 -3.45 -3.23
CA THR A 92 -22.48 -3.68 -1.82
C THR A 92 -22.56 -5.17 -1.45
N SER A 93 -22.99 -6.03 -2.37
CA SER A 93 -23.19 -7.46 -2.12
C SER A 93 -21.93 -8.29 -2.33
N ASN A 94 -21.22 -8.04 -3.43
CA ASN A 94 -20.02 -8.77 -3.81
C ASN A 94 -18.94 -7.75 -4.18
N TYR A 95 -17.81 -7.79 -3.49
CA TYR A 95 -16.73 -6.85 -3.74
C TYR A 95 -15.37 -7.37 -3.29
N ILE A 96 -14.34 -6.81 -3.90
CA ILE A 96 -13.00 -6.81 -3.32
C ILE A 96 -12.66 -5.40 -2.83
N ARG A 97 -11.87 -5.32 -1.77
CA ARG A 97 -11.31 -4.08 -1.22
C ARG A 97 -9.89 -4.32 -0.76
N ILE A 98 -9.00 -3.34 -0.93
CA ILE A 98 -7.58 -3.46 -0.58
C ILE A 98 -7.19 -2.32 0.36
N TYR A 99 -6.48 -2.64 1.44
CA TYR A 99 -6.01 -1.69 2.46
C TYR A 99 -4.49 -1.60 2.49
N ASP A 100 -3.99 -0.39 2.76
CA ASP A 100 -2.59 0.01 2.85
C ASP A 100 -2.01 -0.30 4.23
N GLY A 101 -1.83 -1.59 4.51
CA GLY A 101 -1.31 -2.06 5.79
C GLY A 101 -2.05 -3.29 6.29
N PRO A 102 -1.89 -3.65 7.58
CA PRO A 102 -2.26 -4.97 8.06
C PRO A 102 -3.73 -5.12 8.51
N SER A 103 -4.54 -4.06 8.50
CA SER A 103 -5.90 -4.10 9.08
C SER A 103 -6.92 -3.27 8.31
N ARG A 104 -8.21 -3.48 8.61
CA ARG A 104 -9.33 -2.68 8.08
C ARG A 104 -9.34 -1.22 8.55
N SER A 105 -8.52 -0.87 9.54
CA SER A 105 -8.32 0.52 9.97
C SER A 105 -7.21 1.22 9.18
N SER A 106 -6.44 0.47 8.38
CA SER A 106 -5.49 1.04 7.43
C SER A 106 -6.22 1.80 6.33
N THR A 107 -5.50 2.68 5.65
CA THR A 107 -6.06 3.47 4.56
C THR A 107 -6.47 2.58 3.39
N VAL A 108 -7.54 2.91 2.68
CA VAL A 108 -8.04 2.09 1.55
C VAL A 108 -7.25 2.41 0.27
N LEU A 109 -6.57 1.42 -0.32
CA LEU A 109 -5.86 1.51 -1.61
C LEU A 109 -6.81 1.35 -2.79
N LEU A 110 -7.74 0.42 -2.67
CA LEU A 110 -8.80 0.14 -3.64
C LEU A 110 -10.09 -0.05 -2.86
N ASP A 111 -11.12 0.75 -3.15
CA ASP A 111 -12.41 0.60 -2.49
C ASP A 111 -13.19 -0.59 -3.08
N LYS A 112 -14.48 -0.71 -2.76
CA LYS A 112 -15.33 -1.80 -3.23
C LYS A 112 -15.38 -1.83 -4.76
N GLU A 113 -14.72 -2.81 -5.34
CA GLU A 113 -14.74 -3.08 -6.78
C GLU A 113 -15.50 -4.37 -7.10
N CYS A 114 -16.28 -4.32 -8.18
CA CYS A 114 -17.05 -5.44 -8.72
C CYS A 114 -17.30 -5.28 -10.23
N GLY A 115 -17.86 -6.31 -10.88
CA GLY A 115 -18.06 -6.37 -12.33
C GLY A 115 -16.90 -7.04 -13.06
N MET A 116 -16.77 -6.71 -14.35
CA MET A 116 -15.80 -7.33 -15.27
C MET A 116 -14.65 -6.39 -15.68
N ASN A 117 -14.68 -5.13 -15.23
CA ASN A 117 -13.60 -4.19 -15.51
C ASN A 117 -12.43 -4.49 -14.56
N ILE A 118 -11.25 -4.76 -15.12
CA ILE A 118 -10.04 -5.04 -14.34
C ILE A 118 -9.61 -3.76 -13.62
N PRO A 119 -9.56 -3.74 -12.27
CA PRO A 119 -9.08 -2.57 -11.54
C PRO A 119 -7.61 -2.27 -11.85
N PRO A 120 -7.18 -0.99 -11.74
CA PRO A 120 -5.78 -0.63 -11.91
C PRO A 120 -4.91 -1.32 -10.85
N PRO A 121 -3.62 -1.57 -11.14
CA PRO A 121 -2.69 -2.12 -10.16
C PRO A 121 -2.53 -1.16 -8.98
N VAL A 122 -2.36 -1.73 -7.79
CA VAL A 122 -2.14 -0.97 -6.55
C VAL A 122 -0.77 -1.30 -5.95
N ILE A 123 -0.20 -0.32 -5.26
CA ILE A 123 1.08 -0.46 -4.56
C ILE A 123 0.87 0.07 -3.14
N SER A 124 1.23 -0.73 -2.14
CA SER A 124 1.19 -0.30 -0.74
C SER A 124 2.31 0.68 -0.42
N SER A 125 2.15 1.49 0.63
CA SER A 125 3.18 2.37 1.16
C SER A 125 4.25 1.62 1.95
N THR A 126 3.89 0.45 2.50
CA THR A 126 4.76 -0.41 3.33
C THR A 126 4.87 -1.83 2.75
N ASN A 127 5.55 -2.73 3.46
CA ASN A 127 5.64 -4.15 3.11
C ASN A 127 4.38 -4.96 3.43
N GLN A 128 3.31 -4.30 3.90
CA GLN A 128 2.04 -4.94 4.30
C GLN A 128 0.86 -4.43 3.45
N MET A 129 -0.02 -5.36 3.05
CA MET A 129 -1.25 -5.09 2.33
C MET A 129 -2.33 -6.09 2.78
N LEU A 130 -3.53 -5.59 3.09
CA LEU A 130 -4.68 -6.44 3.42
C LEU A 130 -5.66 -6.44 2.25
N VAL A 131 -6.01 -7.62 1.76
CA VAL A 131 -7.01 -7.83 0.72
C VAL A 131 -8.25 -8.45 1.36
N GLU A 132 -9.41 -7.83 1.17
CA GLU A 132 -10.70 -8.31 1.65
C GLU A 132 -11.60 -8.61 0.45
N PHE A 133 -12.16 -9.82 0.42
CA PHE A 133 -13.18 -10.21 -0.55
C PHE A 133 -14.42 -10.69 0.18
N ILE A 134 -15.56 -10.11 -0.19
CA ILE A 134 -16.88 -10.47 0.33
C ILE A 134 -17.73 -10.92 -0.85
N SER A 135 -18.39 -12.06 -0.68
CA SER A 135 -19.41 -12.56 -1.60
C SER A 135 -20.60 -13.16 -0.85
N ASP A 136 -21.77 -13.12 -1.47
CA ASP A 136 -22.99 -13.75 -0.96
C ASP A 136 -23.20 -15.16 -1.55
N ASN A 137 -24.40 -15.74 -1.37
CA ASN A 137 -24.74 -17.10 -1.83
C ASN A 137 -25.06 -17.18 -3.35
N SER A 138 -24.87 -16.11 -4.11
CA SER A 138 -25.22 -16.13 -5.53
C SER A 138 -24.06 -16.62 -6.41
N GLN A 139 -24.34 -17.60 -7.26
CA GLN A 139 -23.35 -18.24 -8.14
C GLN A 139 -23.09 -17.46 -9.44
N THR A 140 -23.03 -16.13 -9.39
CA THR A 140 -22.84 -15.31 -10.59
C THR A 140 -21.47 -14.64 -10.59
N GLY A 141 -20.50 -15.20 -11.32
CA GLY A 141 -19.15 -14.65 -11.47
C GLY A 141 -18.09 -15.75 -11.55
N SER A 142 -16.98 -15.50 -12.26
CA SER A 142 -15.91 -16.49 -12.44
C SER A 142 -14.70 -16.28 -11.52
N GLY A 143 -14.65 -15.18 -10.80
CA GLY A 143 -13.65 -14.99 -9.74
C GLY A 143 -12.87 -13.71 -9.90
N PHE A 144 -11.85 -13.61 -9.06
CA PHE A 144 -10.65 -12.91 -9.43
C PHE A 144 -9.43 -13.82 -9.23
N THR A 145 -8.41 -13.57 -10.04
CA THR A 145 -7.05 -13.99 -9.75
C THR A 145 -6.18 -12.76 -9.75
N ALA A 146 -5.32 -12.63 -8.76
CA ALA A 146 -4.42 -11.49 -8.62
C ALA A 146 -3.03 -11.98 -8.24
N SER A 147 -2.01 -11.43 -8.88
CA SER A 147 -0.62 -11.65 -8.50
C SER A 147 -0.11 -10.48 -7.69
N TYR A 148 0.67 -10.77 -6.66
CA TYR A 148 1.43 -9.77 -5.94
C TYR A 148 2.92 -10.08 -5.97
N ASN A 149 3.73 -9.05 -5.88
CA ASN A 149 5.17 -9.15 -5.70
C ASN A 149 5.70 -7.98 -4.87
N THR A 150 6.82 -8.23 -4.19
CA THR A 150 7.65 -7.19 -3.63
C THR A 150 8.19 -6.36 -4.77
N VAL A 151 8.03 -5.05 -4.66
CA VAL A 151 8.85 -4.09 -5.38
C VAL A 151 9.81 -3.47 -4.34
N PRO A 152 11.13 -3.41 -4.63
CA PRO A 152 12.07 -2.77 -3.72
C PRO A 152 11.57 -1.36 -3.35
N CYS A 153 11.06 -0.65 -4.36
CA CYS A 153 10.34 0.61 -4.25
C CYS A 153 9.90 1.14 -5.63
N GLY A 154 8.94 2.07 -5.64
CA GLY A 154 8.53 2.78 -6.86
C GLY A 154 7.42 2.08 -7.66
N GLY A 155 7.14 2.58 -8.86
CA GLY A 155 6.06 2.15 -9.76
C GLY A 155 5.24 3.32 -10.34
N THR A 156 4.19 2.98 -11.08
CA THR A 156 3.19 3.97 -11.50
C THR A 156 2.07 3.99 -10.46
N PHE A 157 1.83 5.15 -9.86
CA PHE A 157 0.92 5.24 -8.71
C PHE A 157 -0.43 5.80 -9.13
N TYR A 158 -1.42 4.91 -9.15
CA TYR A 158 -2.82 5.25 -9.35
C TYR A 158 -3.58 5.07 -8.03
N THR A 159 -3.15 5.75 -6.96
CA THR A 159 -3.82 5.66 -5.66
C THR A 159 -4.82 6.80 -5.51
N LEU A 160 -6.04 6.50 -5.06
CA LEU A 160 -7.05 7.52 -4.72
C LEU A 160 -6.55 8.52 -3.66
N LEU A 161 -5.58 8.08 -2.85
CA LEU A 161 -5.03 8.80 -1.70
C LEU A 161 -4.00 9.86 -2.07
N ARG A 162 -3.52 9.86 -3.32
CA ARG A 162 -2.52 10.79 -3.84
C ARG A 162 -1.32 10.96 -2.91
N LYS A 163 -0.81 9.86 -2.36
CA LYS A 163 0.24 9.82 -1.33
C LYS A 163 1.36 8.89 -1.77
N ILE A 164 2.60 9.31 -1.55
CA ILE A 164 3.83 8.59 -1.88
C ILE A 164 4.77 8.67 -0.68
N THR A 165 5.34 7.54 -0.28
CA THR A 165 6.33 7.50 0.80
C THR A 165 7.61 6.85 0.35
N SER A 166 8.72 7.21 1.00
CA SER A 166 9.92 6.40 0.93
C SER A 166 9.65 4.98 1.44
N PRO A 167 10.39 3.98 0.95
CA PRO A 167 10.28 2.61 1.46
C PRO A 167 10.58 2.56 2.95
N GLY A 168 9.83 1.77 3.71
CA GLY A 168 10.03 1.63 5.16
C GLY A 168 9.40 2.74 6.03
N TYR A 169 8.93 3.84 5.44
CA TYR A 169 8.30 4.95 6.16
C TYR A 169 7.14 4.46 7.08
N PRO A 170 7.03 4.94 8.33
CA PRO A 170 7.77 6.04 8.96
C PRO A 170 9.13 5.67 9.57
N ASN A 171 9.56 4.41 9.41
CA ASN A 171 10.90 3.99 9.82
C ASN A 171 11.93 4.37 8.74
N SER A 172 13.20 4.15 9.04
CA SER A 172 14.27 4.49 8.11
C SER A 172 14.17 3.72 6.79
N TYR A 173 14.49 4.39 5.69
CA TYR A 173 14.56 3.75 4.38
C TYR A 173 15.76 2.78 4.29
N PRO A 174 15.73 1.77 3.40
CA PRO A 174 16.90 0.91 3.18
C PRO A 174 18.04 1.64 2.43
N PRO A 175 19.30 1.16 2.54
CA PRO A 175 20.41 1.64 1.71
C PRO A 175 20.29 1.15 0.25
N ASN A 176 21.03 1.80 -0.66
CA ASN A 176 21.19 1.44 -2.07
C ASN A 176 19.88 1.44 -2.88
N MET A 177 18.96 2.35 -2.57
CA MET A 177 17.68 2.44 -3.25
C MET A 177 17.76 3.32 -4.49
N ASN A 178 16.98 2.98 -5.51
CA ASN A 178 16.80 3.78 -6.71
C ASN A 178 15.35 3.60 -7.21
N CYS A 179 14.45 4.39 -6.63
CA CYS A 179 13.00 4.25 -6.75
C CYS A 179 12.46 5.30 -7.70
N GLY A 180 11.73 4.88 -8.73
CA GLY A 180 10.99 5.78 -9.62
C GLY A 180 9.50 5.77 -9.31
N TYR A 181 8.87 6.94 -9.22
CA TYR A 181 7.43 7.08 -9.00
C TYR A 181 6.84 7.95 -10.11
N THR A 182 5.98 7.39 -10.96
CA THR A 182 5.30 8.16 -12.01
C THR A 182 3.90 8.53 -11.55
N ILE A 183 3.57 9.82 -11.63
CA ILE A 183 2.24 10.38 -11.38
C ILE A 183 1.68 10.87 -12.72
N THR A 184 0.43 10.50 -13.01
CA THR A 184 -0.27 10.90 -14.22
C THR A 184 -1.59 11.57 -13.85
N ALA A 185 -1.73 12.84 -14.19
CA ALA A 185 -2.96 13.60 -14.05
C ALA A 185 -3.88 13.37 -15.26
N PRO A 186 -5.19 13.64 -15.12
CA PRO A 186 -6.10 13.70 -16.26
C PRO A 186 -5.64 14.71 -17.33
N PRO A 187 -6.13 14.59 -18.57
CA PRO A 187 -5.87 15.57 -19.61
C PRO A 187 -6.19 17.00 -19.16
N ASN A 188 -5.38 17.97 -19.61
CA ASN A 188 -5.50 19.41 -19.30
C ASN A 188 -5.32 19.77 -17.81
N MET A 189 -4.68 18.91 -17.03
CA MET A 189 -4.31 19.19 -15.64
C MET A 189 -2.80 19.13 -15.45
N LYS A 190 -2.33 19.84 -14.42
CA LYS A 190 -0.98 19.73 -13.85
C LYS A 190 -1.02 19.11 -12.47
N ILE A 191 0.15 18.69 -12.01
CA ILE A 191 0.36 18.03 -10.72
C ILE A 191 1.08 18.99 -9.79
N SER A 192 0.52 19.22 -8.61
CA SER A 192 1.19 19.93 -7.51
C SER A 192 1.56 18.92 -6.43
N LEU A 193 2.84 18.80 -6.16
CA LEU A 193 3.41 17.94 -5.13
C LEU A 193 3.64 18.75 -3.85
N THR A 194 3.37 18.14 -2.70
CA THR A 194 3.65 18.67 -1.37
C THR A 194 4.38 17.62 -0.56
N VAL A 195 5.42 18.01 0.17
CA VAL A 195 6.16 17.11 1.07
C VAL A 195 6.22 17.74 2.46
N THR A 196 5.73 17.02 3.49
CA THR A 196 5.56 17.57 4.85
C THR A 196 6.46 16.93 5.90
N ASN A 197 6.88 15.68 5.69
CA ASN A 197 7.80 14.97 6.58
C ASN A 197 8.94 14.51 5.70
N PHE A 198 10.08 15.19 5.75
CA PHE A 198 11.22 14.90 4.88
C PHE A 198 12.51 14.95 5.69
N PHE A 199 13.16 13.80 5.77
CA PHE A 199 14.48 13.66 6.36
C PHE A 199 15.25 12.60 5.58
N LEU A 200 16.17 13.06 4.75
CA LEU A 200 17.20 12.25 4.12
C LEU A 200 18.57 12.66 4.67
N GLU A 201 19.61 11.90 4.34
CA GLU A 201 20.99 12.28 4.65
C GLU A 201 21.29 13.73 4.22
N VAL A 202 21.98 14.46 5.10
CA VAL A 202 22.33 15.87 4.88
C VAL A 202 23.58 15.98 4.01
N SER A 203 23.46 16.68 2.88
CA SER A 203 24.59 17.03 2.02
C SER A 203 24.39 18.42 1.43
N SER A 204 25.48 19.18 1.26
CA SER A 204 25.43 20.52 0.66
C SER A 204 24.98 20.50 -0.81
N THR A 205 25.24 19.41 -1.51
CA THR A 205 24.89 19.24 -2.93
C THR A 205 23.84 18.16 -3.16
N CYS A 206 23.34 17.52 -2.09
CA CYS A 206 22.47 16.35 -2.17
C CYS A 206 23.06 15.27 -3.09
N SER A 207 24.34 14.93 -2.87
CA SER A 207 25.10 13.94 -3.65
C SER A 207 24.85 12.50 -3.21
N TYR A 208 24.52 12.32 -1.93
CA TYR A 208 24.22 11.02 -1.32
C TYR A 208 22.73 10.72 -1.53
N ASP A 209 21.96 10.73 -0.45
CA ASP A 209 20.52 10.52 -0.49
C ASP A 209 19.77 11.76 -1.00
N ARG A 210 18.82 11.53 -1.90
CA ARG A 210 18.06 12.63 -2.51
C ARG A 210 16.72 12.19 -3.07
N LEU A 211 15.77 13.12 -3.06
CA LEU A 211 14.54 13.04 -3.84
C LEU A 211 14.63 14.05 -4.98
N GLU A 212 14.56 13.57 -6.21
CA GLU A 212 14.52 14.37 -7.43
C GLU A 212 13.09 14.39 -7.98
N VAL A 213 12.66 15.53 -8.50
CA VAL A 213 11.34 15.72 -9.13
C VAL A 213 11.53 16.22 -10.55
N TYR A 214 10.90 15.54 -11.51
CA TYR A 214 11.04 15.81 -12.94
C TYR A 214 9.68 16.16 -13.56
N ASP A 215 9.70 17.09 -14.51
CA ASP A 215 8.53 17.59 -15.25
C ASP A 215 8.20 16.71 -16.46
N GLY A 216 7.84 15.45 -16.20
CA GLY A 216 7.55 14.46 -17.22
C GLY A 216 7.38 13.06 -16.62
N ASP A 217 7.57 12.02 -17.42
CA ASP A 217 7.37 10.62 -17.01
C ASP A 217 8.65 9.88 -16.59
N SER A 218 9.81 10.53 -16.72
CA SER A 218 11.11 9.88 -16.52
C SER A 218 12.23 10.87 -16.18
N VAL A 219 13.41 10.35 -15.86
CA VAL A 219 14.64 11.12 -15.58
C VAL A 219 15.17 11.93 -16.77
N ASN A 220 14.65 11.68 -17.98
CA ASN A 220 15.03 12.41 -19.19
C ASN A 220 14.26 13.74 -19.33
N ALA A 221 13.24 13.95 -18.51
CA ALA A 221 12.48 15.19 -18.47
C ALA A 221 13.23 16.31 -17.71
N PRO A 222 12.80 17.58 -17.80
CA PRO A 222 13.41 18.66 -17.05
C PRO A 222 13.35 18.41 -15.54
N LEU A 223 14.48 18.59 -14.84
CA LEU A 223 14.52 18.53 -13.38
C LEU A 223 13.86 19.79 -12.80
N LEU A 224 12.81 19.61 -12.02
CA LEU A 224 12.14 20.68 -11.27
C LEU A 224 12.88 20.95 -9.97
N ASP A 225 13.17 19.89 -9.22
CA ASP A 225 13.67 20.00 -7.85
C ASP A 225 14.57 18.82 -7.46
N LYS A 226 15.48 19.08 -6.53
CA LYS A 226 16.34 18.08 -5.89
C LYS A 226 16.52 18.40 -4.41
N TRP A 227 16.09 17.50 -3.54
CA TRP A 227 16.04 17.74 -2.09
C TRP A 227 16.77 16.66 -1.29
N CYS A 228 17.37 17.07 -0.17
CA CYS A 228 17.99 16.21 0.86
C CYS A 228 18.04 16.93 2.22
N GLY A 229 18.54 16.25 3.25
CA GLY A 229 18.55 16.73 4.63
C GLY A 229 17.16 16.80 5.25
N ILE A 230 17.02 17.63 6.29
CA ILE A 230 15.74 17.88 6.97
C ILE A 230 14.99 19.01 6.27
N LYS A 231 13.71 18.79 5.94
CA LYS A 231 12.78 19.79 5.39
C LYS A 231 11.39 19.58 6.00
N TYR A 232 10.75 20.68 6.41
CA TYR A 232 9.44 20.64 7.07
C TYR A 232 8.26 20.85 6.11
N PHE A 233 8.52 21.52 4.99
CA PHE A 233 7.52 21.78 3.97
C PHE A 233 8.20 22.09 2.65
N LEU A 234 7.82 21.38 1.59
CA LEU A 234 8.27 21.61 0.23
C LEU A 234 7.07 21.50 -0.71
N THR A 235 7.10 22.28 -1.78
CA THR A 235 6.10 22.15 -2.85
C THR A 235 6.74 22.41 -4.20
N THR A 236 6.27 21.69 -5.21
CA THR A 236 6.66 21.88 -6.61
C THR A 236 5.48 21.51 -7.51
N SER A 237 5.48 21.98 -8.76
CA SER A 237 4.40 21.70 -9.70
C SER A 237 4.93 21.40 -11.09
N SER A 238 4.32 20.42 -11.75
CA SER A 238 4.58 20.14 -13.16
C SER A 238 3.97 21.21 -14.06
N THR A 239 4.46 21.31 -15.28
CA THR A 239 3.87 22.12 -16.36
C THR A 239 2.80 21.36 -17.13
N GLY A 240 2.79 20.03 -17.05
CA GLY A 240 1.85 19.16 -17.74
C GLY A 240 1.28 18.04 -16.88
N PRO A 241 0.63 17.04 -17.49
CA PRO A 241 -0.07 15.97 -16.77
C PRO A 241 0.85 14.87 -16.24
N LEU A 242 2.17 15.01 -16.37
CA LEU A 242 3.14 13.99 -15.97
C LEU A 242 4.14 14.58 -14.98
N MET A 243 4.42 13.83 -13.92
CA MET A 243 5.47 14.13 -12.96
C MET A 243 6.15 12.83 -12.55
N PHE A 244 7.48 12.84 -12.52
CA PHE A 244 8.28 11.69 -12.12
C PHE A 244 9.13 12.04 -10.91
N LEU A 245 9.05 11.23 -9.87
CA LEU A 245 9.89 11.34 -8.68
C LEU A 245 10.95 10.24 -8.72
N ARG A 246 12.18 10.58 -8.35
CA ARG A 246 13.25 9.61 -8.15
C ARG A 246 13.82 9.74 -6.75
N PHE A 247 13.65 8.70 -5.94
CA PHE A 247 14.34 8.58 -4.66
C PHE A 247 15.58 7.73 -4.81
N TYR A 248 16.73 8.26 -4.40
CA TYR A 248 18.00 7.56 -4.37
C TYR A 248 18.53 7.52 -2.94
N SER A 249 19.02 6.36 -2.50
CA SER A 249 19.84 6.25 -1.29
C SER A 249 21.16 5.55 -1.58
N ASP A 250 22.23 5.98 -0.91
CA ASP A 250 23.54 5.33 -0.98
C ASP A 250 23.67 4.20 0.07
N ASN A 251 24.89 3.71 0.31
CA ASN A 251 25.12 2.55 1.16
C ASN A 251 25.11 2.85 2.67
N SER A 252 24.97 4.10 3.10
CA SER A 252 25.12 4.52 4.50
C SER A 252 24.16 5.65 4.89
N VAL A 253 24.02 5.90 6.20
CA VAL A 253 23.19 6.98 6.76
C VAL A 253 21.72 6.99 6.28
N GLN A 254 20.91 6.11 6.86
CA GLN A 254 19.47 6.04 6.57
C GLN A 254 18.64 6.81 7.59
N GLU A 255 17.87 7.78 7.12
CA GLU A 255 16.94 8.58 7.91
C GLU A 255 15.48 8.14 7.68
N THR A 256 14.51 8.83 8.30
CA THR A 256 13.09 8.44 8.25
C THR A 256 12.43 8.56 6.86
N GLY A 257 13.08 9.26 5.93
CA GLY A 257 12.65 9.31 4.54
C GLY A 257 11.65 10.43 4.26
N PHE A 258 10.64 10.16 3.45
CA PHE A 258 9.69 11.19 3.05
C PHE A 258 8.22 10.76 3.00
N LEU A 259 7.36 11.75 3.20
CA LEU A 259 5.93 11.72 2.98
C LEU A 259 5.54 12.80 1.97
N ALA A 260 5.17 12.39 0.77
CA ALA A 260 4.67 13.27 -0.28
C ALA A 260 3.18 13.05 -0.52
N THR A 261 2.46 14.12 -0.83
CA THR A 261 1.10 14.10 -1.35
C THR A 261 1.04 14.92 -2.64
N TYR A 262 0.06 14.65 -3.49
CA TYR A 262 -0.12 15.42 -4.72
C TYR A 262 -1.58 15.80 -4.97
N GLN A 263 -1.78 16.83 -5.76
CA GLN A 263 -3.08 17.30 -6.21
C GLN A 263 -3.04 17.65 -7.70
N PHE A 264 -4.20 17.61 -8.33
CA PHE A 264 -4.36 18.02 -9.72
C PHE A 264 -5.06 19.37 -9.77
N SER A 265 -4.58 20.26 -10.62
CA SER A 265 -5.21 21.55 -10.91
C SER A 265 -5.26 21.76 -12.43
N LEU A 266 -6.19 22.58 -12.89
CA LEU A 266 -6.29 22.90 -14.31
C LEU A 266 -5.02 23.63 -14.78
N LEU A 267 -4.61 23.35 -16.01
CA LEU A 267 -3.64 24.19 -16.70
C LEU A 267 -4.24 25.59 -16.89
N PRO A 268 -3.44 26.66 -16.70
CA PRO A 268 -3.88 28.03 -16.95
C PRO A 268 -4.20 28.28 -18.43
#